data_AF-A0A4Z0M3I2-F1
#
_entry.id   AF-A0A4Z0M3I2-F1
#
_cell.length_a   1.000
_cell.length_b   1.000
_cell.length_c   1.000
_cell.angle_alpha   90.00
_cell.angle_beta   90.00
_cell.angle_gamma   90.00
#
_symmetry.space_group_name_H-M   'P 1'
#
loop_
_entity.id
_entity.type
_entity.pdbx_description
1 polymer ?
#
loop_
_entity_poly.entity_id
_entity_poly.type
_entity_poly.pdbx_seq_one_letter_code
_entity_poly.pdbx_strand_id
1 'polypeptide(L)'
;MSEFQMTHVALVGARIDAFLPLGFRSRSELTLRRVMPQYETSLTAMGTDQARATLAAQLPIWIHNAITDPGFPGRGELIMPLRRFEGELRDSRDNEVVSAVLNAGFRNRPLDPLNLPESMPLRQRCSMLMWIDSWQEAYKHLETRVVAILMNHRADIDNWLATSEPEIDPAVAV
;
A
#
# COMPACT_ATOMS: atom_id res chain seq x y z
N MET A 1 -10.23 3.07 16.72
CA MET A 1 -9.83 3.29 15.31
C MET A 1 -8.61 2.44 15.05
N SER A 2 -8.54 1.69 13.95
CA SER A 2 -7.35 0.86 13.67
C SER A 2 -6.13 1.77 13.46
N GLU A 3 -4.97 1.31 13.92
CA GLU A 3 -3.73 2.10 14.06
C GLU A 3 -3.29 2.81 12.76
N PHE A 4 -3.66 2.26 11.59
CA PHE A 4 -3.24 2.72 10.26
C PHE A 4 -4.41 2.94 9.30
N GLN A 5 -5.54 3.42 9.82
CA GLN A 5 -6.77 3.55 9.05
C GLN A 5 -6.59 4.48 7.83
N MET A 6 -5.97 5.65 7.97
CA MET A 6 -5.83 6.59 6.85
C MET A 6 -4.81 6.09 5.83
N THR A 7 -3.72 5.46 6.29
CA THR A 7 -2.74 4.80 5.44
C THR A 7 -3.39 3.70 4.60
N HIS A 8 -4.21 2.86 5.21
CA HIS A 8 -4.95 1.82 4.49
C HIS A 8 -6.04 2.41 3.57
N VAL A 9 -6.66 3.53 3.91
CA VAL A 9 -7.55 4.26 2.98
C VAL A 9 -6.77 4.73 1.75
N ALA A 10 -5.68 5.45 1.99
CA ALA A 10 -4.95 6.16 0.95
C ALA A 10 -4.16 5.24 0.02
N LEU A 11 -3.57 4.17 0.56
CA LEU A 11 -2.67 3.28 -0.19
C LEU A 11 -3.28 1.97 -0.61
N VAL A 12 -4.42 1.56 -0.03
CA VAL A 12 -5.14 0.35 -0.46
C VAL A 12 -6.44 0.74 -1.14
N GLY A 13 -7.27 1.58 -0.48
CA GLY A 13 -8.55 2.00 -1.04
C GLY A 13 -8.43 2.82 -2.31
N ALA A 14 -7.55 3.82 -2.32
CA ALA A 14 -7.35 4.68 -3.50
C ALA A 14 -6.43 4.05 -4.56
N ARG A 15 -5.89 2.85 -4.29
CA ARG A 15 -5.05 2.05 -5.18
C ARG A 15 -5.64 0.65 -5.36
N ILE A 16 -6.96 0.52 -5.28
CA ILE A 16 -7.63 -0.79 -5.34
C ILE A 16 -7.31 -1.55 -6.63
N ASP A 17 -6.96 -0.83 -7.71
CA ASP A 17 -6.53 -1.39 -8.99
C ASP A 17 -5.31 -2.32 -8.85
N ALA A 18 -4.43 -2.09 -7.88
CA ALA A 18 -3.29 -2.98 -7.61
C ALA A 18 -3.73 -4.39 -7.13
N PHE A 19 -4.96 -4.51 -6.63
CA PHE A 19 -5.53 -5.75 -6.11
C PHE A 19 -6.51 -6.43 -7.08
N LEU A 20 -6.94 -5.74 -8.14
CA LEU A 20 -7.86 -6.30 -9.14
C LEU A 20 -7.31 -7.56 -9.82
N PRO A 21 -6.03 -7.64 -10.23
CA PRO A 21 -5.46 -8.88 -10.80
C PRO A 21 -5.45 -10.05 -9.80
N LEU A 22 -5.52 -9.74 -8.51
CA LEU A 22 -5.54 -10.70 -7.41
C LEU A 22 -6.97 -11.10 -7.01
N GLY A 23 -7.98 -10.57 -7.70
CA GLY A 23 -9.39 -10.91 -7.52
C GLY A 23 -10.15 -10.04 -6.52
N PHE A 24 -9.53 -9.01 -5.93
CA PHE A 24 -10.20 -8.14 -4.95
C PHE A 24 -10.68 -6.83 -5.57
N ARG A 25 -11.94 -6.48 -5.31
CA ARG A 25 -12.59 -5.27 -5.86
C ARG A 25 -12.84 -4.19 -4.84
N SER A 26 -12.69 -4.51 -3.55
CA SER A 26 -12.97 -3.57 -2.46
C SER A 26 -12.10 -3.85 -1.24
N ARG A 27 -11.88 -2.82 -0.41
CA ARG A 27 -11.18 -2.99 0.87
C ARG A 27 -11.88 -3.94 1.84
N SER A 28 -13.20 -4.05 1.78
CA SER A 28 -13.95 -4.98 2.64
C SER A 28 -13.55 -6.43 2.37
N GLU A 29 -13.29 -6.78 1.10
CA GLU A 29 -12.85 -8.13 0.71
C GLU A 29 -11.43 -8.46 1.19
N LEU A 30 -10.64 -7.44 1.54
CA LEU A 30 -9.28 -7.57 2.06
C LEU A 30 -9.22 -7.76 3.59
N THR A 31 -10.36 -7.70 4.28
CA THR A 31 -10.40 -7.76 5.74
C THR A 31 -9.93 -9.13 6.24
N LEU A 32 -8.91 -9.15 7.12
CA LEU A 32 -8.32 -10.36 7.69
C LEU A 32 -7.78 -11.37 6.66
N ARG A 33 -7.47 -10.90 5.44
CA ARG A 33 -6.90 -11.76 4.39
C ARG A 33 -5.49 -11.31 4.07
N ARG A 34 -4.58 -12.27 3.99
CA ARG A 34 -3.27 -12.08 3.41
C ARG A 34 -3.43 -12.03 1.88
N VAL A 35 -2.77 -11.08 1.23
CA VAL A 35 -2.76 -10.94 -0.22
C VAL A 35 -1.42 -11.41 -0.76
N MET A 36 -1.44 -12.35 -1.71
CA MET A 36 -0.21 -12.81 -2.35
C MET A 36 0.18 -11.89 -3.52
N PRO A 37 1.32 -11.18 -3.43
CA PRO A 37 1.89 -10.49 -4.57
C PRO A 37 2.28 -11.50 -5.65
N GLN A 38 2.14 -11.09 -6.91
CA GLN A 38 2.49 -11.92 -8.06
C GLN A 38 3.78 -11.41 -8.71
N TYR A 39 4.77 -12.27 -8.84
CA TYR A 39 6.00 -12.03 -9.61
C TYR A 39 6.65 -13.37 -9.97
N GLU A 40 7.47 -13.39 -11.02
CA GLU A 40 7.94 -14.62 -11.69
C GLU A 40 8.98 -15.44 -10.90
N THR A 41 9.69 -14.82 -9.95
CA THR A 41 10.84 -15.43 -9.26
C THR A 41 10.99 -14.87 -7.86
N SER A 42 11.54 -15.63 -6.91
CA SER A 42 11.74 -15.19 -5.51
C SER A 42 12.54 -13.88 -5.41
N LEU A 43 12.26 -13.06 -4.41
CA LEU A 43 12.96 -11.77 -4.22
C LEU A 43 14.46 -11.96 -3.95
N THR A 44 14.83 -13.09 -3.36
CA THR A 44 16.21 -13.51 -3.13
C THR A 44 16.96 -13.86 -4.41
N ALA A 45 16.27 -14.34 -5.44
CA ALA A 45 16.87 -14.69 -6.73
C ALA A 45 16.92 -13.51 -7.72
N MET A 46 16.13 -12.46 -7.48
CA MET A 46 16.20 -11.21 -8.24
C MET A 46 17.48 -10.42 -7.96
N GLY A 47 17.96 -9.68 -8.95
CA GLY A 47 18.98 -8.64 -8.74
C GLY A 47 18.45 -7.52 -7.83
N THR A 48 19.34 -6.83 -7.10
CA THR A 48 18.96 -5.81 -6.11
C THR A 48 18.04 -4.73 -6.67
N ASP A 49 18.34 -4.20 -7.85
CA ASP A 49 17.55 -3.12 -8.46
C ASP A 49 16.18 -3.63 -8.95
N GLN A 50 16.15 -4.84 -9.51
CA GLN A 50 14.91 -5.49 -9.92
C GLN A 50 14.00 -5.75 -8.71
N ALA A 51 14.54 -6.32 -7.63
CA ALA A 51 13.78 -6.56 -6.40
C ALA A 51 13.22 -5.26 -5.81
N ARG A 52 14.03 -4.19 -5.76
CA ARG A 52 13.57 -2.87 -5.31
C ARG A 52 12.42 -2.34 -6.16
N ALA A 53 12.55 -2.43 -7.49
CA ALA A 53 11.50 -1.99 -8.41
C ALA A 53 10.21 -2.80 -8.24
N THR A 54 10.31 -4.13 -8.11
CA THR A 54 9.16 -5.01 -7.85
C THR A 54 8.46 -4.67 -6.53
N LEU A 55 9.23 -4.46 -5.45
CA LEU A 55 8.69 -4.09 -4.15
C LEU A 55 8.00 -2.71 -4.19
N ALA A 56 8.61 -1.72 -4.85
CA ALA A 56 8.03 -0.38 -5.00
C ALA A 56 6.73 -0.41 -5.83
N ALA A 57 6.71 -1.13 -6.95
CA ALA A 57 5.54 -1.24 -7.81
C ALA A 57 4.34 -1.89 -7.11
N GLN A 58 4.60 -2.77 -6.14
CA GLN A 58 3.58 -3.50 -5.38
C GLN A 58 3.40 -2.97 -3.96
N LEU A 59 3.86 -1.74 -3.67
CA LEU A 59 3.82 -1.14 -2.33
C LEU A 59 2.44 -1.21 -1.64
N PRO A 60 1.30 -0.96 -2.31
CA PRO A 60 -0.03 -1.16 -1.72
C PRO A 60 -0.24 -2.54 -1.08
N ILE A 61 0.20 -3.60 -1.77
CA ILE A 61 0.01 -5.00 -1.34
C ILE A 61 0.85 -5.26 -0.09
N TRP A 62 2.11 -4.82 -0.09
CA TRP A 62 3.01 -4.99 1.05
C TRP A 62 2.52 -4.24 2.29
N ILE A 63 2.03 -3.01 2.11
CA ILE A 63 1.47 -2.21 3.21
C ILE A 63 0.22 -2.86 3.77
N HIS A 64 -0.67 -3.36 2.90
CA HIS A 64 -1.85 -4.08 3.34
C HIS A 64 -1.47 -5.26 4.25
N ASN A 65 -0.58 -6.14 3.79
CA ASN A 65 -0.13 -7.31 4.55
C ASN A 65 0.57 -6.93 5.86
N ALA A 66 1.43 -5.90 5.86
CA ALA A 66 2.09 -5.43 7.07
C ALA A 66 1.10 -4.90 8.14
N ILE A 67 -0.02 -4.33 7.70
CA ILE A 67 -1.08 -3.84 8.59
C ILE A 67 -1.95 -5.00 9.09
N THR A 68 -2.32 -5.96 8.22
CA THR A 68 -3.31 -6.99 8.52
C THR A 68 -2.74 -8.26 9.15
N ASP A 69 -1.47 -8.57 8.91
CA ASP A 69 -0.83 -9.80 9.39
C ASP A 69 0.22 -9.49 10.47
N PRO A 70 -0.02 -9.83 11.75
CA PRO A 70 0.95 -9.67 12.82
C PRO A 70 2.26 -10.43 12.59
N GLY A 71 2.23 -11.53 11.83
CA GLY A 71 3.38 -12.36 11.48
C GLY A 71 4.13 -11.89 10.23
N PHE A 72 3.79 -10.72 9.68
CA PHE A 72 4.47 -10.18 8.51
C PHE A 72 5.98 -9.91 8.79
N PRO A 73 6.90 -10.34 7.91
CA PRO A 73 8.34 -10.12 8.09
C PRO A 73 8.71 -8.65 8.18
N GLY A 74 9.56 -8.28 9.15
CA GLY A 74 9.97 -6.90 9.36
C GLY A 74 8.85 -5.95 9.85
N ARG A 75 7.66 -6.46 10.22
CA ARG A 75 6.54 -5.63 10.68
C ARG A 75 6.92 -4.65 11.79
N GLY A 76 7.71 -5.09 12.77
CA GLY A 76 8.16 -4.24 13.87
C GLY A 76 8.90 -2.98 13.40
N GLU A 77 9.71 -3.10 12.35
CA GLU A 77 10.43 -1.97 11.74
C GLU A 77 9.53 -1.10 10.85
N LEU A 78 8.49 -1.70 10.25
CA LEU A 78 7.53 -1.01 9.39
C LEU A 78 6.56 -0.11 10.18
N ILE A 79 6.32 -0.38 11.47
CA ILE A 79 5.40 0.42 12.30
C ILE A 79 5.75 1.91 12.28
N MET A 80 7.02 2.27 12.45
CA MET A 80 7.42 3.68 12.54
C MET A 80 7.24 4.45 11.22
N PRO A 81 7.70 3.94 10.05
CA PRO A 81 7.38 4.53 8.75
C PRO A 81 5.87 4.68 8.50
N LEU A 82 5.08 3.65 8.83
CA LEU A 82 3.62 3.70 8.66
C LEU A 82 2.97 4.73 9.59
N ARG A 83 3.39 4.82 10.85
CA ARG A 83 2.89 5.83 11.80
C ARG A 83 3.24 7.24 11.36
N ARG A 84 4.45 7.44 10.83
CA ARG A 84 4.86 8.73 10.30
C ARG A 84 3.97 9.14 9.13
N PHE A 85 3.78 8.26 8.14
CA PHE A 85 2.93 8.55 7.00
C PHE A 85 1.47 8.80 7.41
N GLU A 86 0.92 8.00 8.33
CA GLU A 86 -0.39 8.25 8.94
C GLU A 86 -0.49 9.65 9.56
N GLY A 87 0.57 10.11 10.24
CA GLY A 87 0.70 11.47 10.78
C GLY A 87 0.69 12.53 9.68
N GLU A 88 1.51 12.39 8.65
CA GLU A 88 1.55 13.33 7.51
C GLU A 88 0.16 13.46 6.84
N LEU A 89 -0.57 12.35 6.70
CA LEU A 89 -1.94 12.36 6.16
C LEU A 89 -2.93 13.12 7.06
N ARG A 90 -2.74 13.07 8.39
CA ARG A 90 -3.58 13.81 9.35
C ARG A 90 -3.26 15.28 9.32
N ASP A 91 -1.98 15.62 9.34
CA ASP A 91 -1.50 17.00 9.36
C ASP A 91 -1.81 17.73 8.05
N SER A 92 -1.79 16.99 6.93
CA SER A 92 -2.10 17.50 5.59
C SER A 92 -3.53 17.24 5.15
N ARG A 93 -4.49 16.96 6.06
CA ARG A 93 -5.86 16.59 5.68
C ARG A 93 -6.58 17.65 4.83
N ASP A 94 -6.25 18.92 5.03
CA ASP A 94 -6.83 20.05 4.29
C ASP A 94 -6.14 20.30 2.95
N ASN A 95 -5.03 19.61 2.65
CA ASN A 95 -4.43 19.63 1.31
C ASN A 95 -5.38 18.97 0.29
N GLU A 96 -5.55 19.61 -0.86
CA GLU A 96 -6.52 19.18 -1.89
C GLU A 96 -6.25 17.76 -2.39
N VAL A 97 -4.99 17.40 -2.63
CA VAL A 97 -4.59 16.07 -3.11
C VAL A 97 -4.81 15.01 -2.03
N VAL A 98 -4.37 15.28 -0.79
CA VAL A 98 -4.53 14.34 0.33
C VAL A 98 -6.02 14.08 0.59
N SER A 99 -6.83 15.13 0.64
CA SER A 99 -8.29 15.02 0.80
C SER A 99 -8.92 14.23 -0.36
N ALA A 100 -8.52 14.49 -1.61
CA ALA A 100 -9.02 13.76 -2.77
C ALA A 100 -8.69 12.27 -2.70
N VAL A 101 -7.45 11.92 -2.36
CA VAL A 101 -7.00 10.52 -2.21
C VAL A 101 -7.77 9.82 -1.10
N LEU A 102 -7.92 10.45 0.07
CA LEU A 102 -8.68 9.87 1.18
C LEU A 102 -10.14 9.64 0.78
N ASN A 103 -10.77 10.63 0.15
CA ASN A 103 -12.16 10.52 -0.33
C ASN A 103 -12.33 9.41 -1.37
N ALA A 104 -11.38 9.28 -2.31
CA ALA A 104 -11.36 8.20 -3.29
C ALA A 104 -11.21 6.84 -2.59
N GLY A 105 -10.28 6.74 -1.64
CA GLY A 105 -10.00 5.51 -0.92
C GLY A 105 -11.11 5.05 0.01
N PHE A 106 -11.88 5.96 0.61
CA PHE A 106 -13.08 5.61 1.38
C PHE A 106 -14.16 4.99 0.49
N ARG A 107 -14.19 5.36 -0.80
CA ARG A 107 -15.15 4.87 -1.79
C ARG A 107 -14.61 3.73 -2.64
N ASN A 108 -13.39 3.22 -2.34
CA ASN A 108 -12.66 2.25 -3.17
C ASN A 108 -12.61 2.67 -4.65
N ARG A 109 -12.35 3.95 -4.91
CA ARG A 109 -12.17 4.49 -6.26
C ARG A 109 -10.68 4.71 -6.50
N PRO A 110 -10.13 4.27 -7.63
CA PRO A 110 -8.73 4.48 -7.93
C PRO A 110 -8.44 5.98 -8.14
N LEU A 111 -7.41 6.46 -7.46
CA LEU A 111 -6.85 7.79 -7.66
C LEU A 111 -5.38 7.77 -7.27
N ASP A 112 -4.50 7.70 -8.26
CA ASP A 112 -3.06 7.90 -8.09
C ASP A 112 -2.63 9.32 -8.45
N PRO A 113 -2.27 10.18 -7.47
CA PRO A 113 -1.76 11.51 -7.76
C PRO A 113 -0.48 11.52 -8.60
N LEU A 114 0.36 10.48 -8.48
CA LEU A 114 1.61 10.35 -9.22
C LEU A 114 1.40 9.75 -10.62
N ASN A 115 0.21 9.18 -10.88
CA ASN A 115 -0.15 8.58 -12.15
C ASN A 115 -1.62 8.87 -12.49
N LEU A 116 -1.92 10.15 -12.71
CA LEU A 116 -3.28 10.62 -12.95
C LEU A 116 -3.83 10.07 -14.28
N PRO A 117 -5.07 9.53 -14.32
CA PRO A 117 -5.63 8.91 -15.52
C PRO A 117 -5.79 9.92 -16.67
N GLU A 118 -5.52 9.48 -17.90
CA GLU A 118 -5.64 10.31 -19.10
C GLU A 118 -7.02 10.92 -19.30
N SER A 119 -8.06 10.23 -18.83
CA SER A 119 -9.45 10.69 -18.86
C SER A 119 -9.76 11.82 -17.87
N MET A 120 -8.84 12.19 -16.98
CA MET A 120 -9.06 13.28 -16.02
C MET A 120 -9.12 14.64 -16.74
N PRO A 121 -10.16 15.46 -16.50
CA PRO A 121 -10.25 16.80 -17.08
C PRO A 121 -9.01 17.65 -16.78
N LEU A 122 -8.51 18.39 -17.78
CA LEU A 122 -7.26 19.17 -17.67
C LEU A 122 -7.24 20.10 -16.46
N ARG A 123 -8.35 20.81 -16.19
CA ARG A 123 -8.46 21.71 -15.04
C ARG A 123 -8.25 20.98 -13.71
N GLN A 124 -8.83 19.79 -13.58
CA GLN A 124 -8.68 18.97 -12.38
C GLN A 124 -7.25 18.45 -12.26
N ARG A 125 -6.65 17.99 -13.37
CA ARG A 125 -5.25 17.55 -13.40
C ARG A 125 -4.29 18.68 -12.99
N CYS A 126 -4.49 19.91 -13.49
CA CYS A 126 -3.70 21.06 -13.08
C CYS A 126 -3.84 21.37 -11.58
N SER A 127 -5.06 21.33 -11.03
CA SER A 127 -5.26 21.53 -9.59
C SER A 127 -4.55 20.46 -8.76
N MET A 128 -4.64 19.19 -9.13
CA MET A 128 -3.91 18.11 -8.45
C MET A 128 -2.39 18.36 -8.46
N LEU A 129 -1.82 18.75 -9.60
CA LEU A 129 -0.39 19.03 -9.72
C LEU A 129 0.05 20.26 -8.91
N MET A 130 -0.81 21.27 -8.74
CA MET A 130 -0.48 22.45 -7.94
C MET A 130 -0.32 22.16 -6.45
N TRP A 131 -0.97 21.10 -5.93
CA TRP A 131 -1.00 20.78 -4.50
C TRP A 131 -0.34 19.44 -4.16
N ILE A 132 0.43 18.87 -5.10
CA ILE A 132 0.95 17.51 -5.01
C ILE A 132 2.10 17.34 -4.00
N ASP A 133 2.83 18.41 -3.70
CA ASP A 133 4.11 18.33 -3.00
C ASP A 133 4.03 17.60 -1.66
N SER A 134 3.04 17.93 -0.82
CA SER A 134 2.84 17.28 0.48
C SER A 134 2.59 15.77 0.35
N TRP A 135 1.79 15.37 -0.65
CA TRP A 135 1.55 13.95 -0.93
C TRP A 135 2.82 13.27 -1.46
N GLN A 136 3.49 13.89 -2.43
CA GLN A 136 4.66 13.32 -3.08
C GLN A 136 5.82 13.14 -2.09
N GLU A 137 6.07 14.11 -1.23
CA GLU A 137 7.12 14.02 -0.21
C GLU A 137 6.81 12.91 0.80
N ALA A 138 5.59 12.89 1.35
CA ALA A 138 5.17 11.86 2.30
C ALA A 138 5.25 10.46 1.68
N TYR A 139 4.75 10.30 0.46
CA TYR A 139 4.77 9.03 -0.27
C TYR A 139 6.20 8.57 -0.57
N LYS A 140 7.06 9.46 -1.08
CA LYS A 140 8.47 9.14 -1.39
C LYS A 140 9.24 8.69 -0.15
N HIS A 141 9.04 9.38 0.98
CA HIS A 141 9.63 8.99 2.25
C HIS A 141 9.15 7.63 2.72
N LEU A 142 7.85 7.36 2.63
CA LEU A 142 7.28 6.06 2.97
C LEU A 142 7.87 4.96 2.08
N GLU A 143 7.75 5.10 0.75
CA GLU A 143 8.23 4.12 -0.22
C GLU A 143 9.71 3.80 0.01
N THR A 144 10.56 4.81 0.11
CA THR A 144 12.00 4.63 0.32
C THR A 144 12.28 3.82 1.59
N ARG A 145 11.59 4.12 2.70
CA ARG A 145 11.80 3.43 3.98
C ARG A 145 11.23 2.02 3.97
N VAL A 146 10.01 1.83 3.48
CA VAL A 146 9.35 0.53 3.42
C VAL A 146 10.11 -0.41 2.50
N VAL A 147 10.45 0.03 1.28
CA VAL A 147 11.22 -0.79 0.33
C VAL A 147 12.59 -1.17 0.90
N ALA A 148 13.28 -0.26 1.60
CA ALA A 148 14.53 -0.59 2.26
C ALA A 148 14.38 -1.69 3.33
N ILE A 149 13.33 -1.61 4.15
CA ILE A 149 13.03 -2.65 5.16
C ILE A 149 12.69 -3.97 4.47
N LEU A 150 11.78 -3.96 3.49
CA LEU A 150 11.40 -5.17 2.75
C LEU A 150 12.60 -5.83 2.07
N MET A 151 13.52 -5.04 1.50
CA MET A 151 14.75 -5.56 0.91
C MET A 151 15.65 -6.26 1.94
N ASN A 152 15.73 -5.75 3.17
CA ASN A 152 16.51 -6.40 4.24
C ASN A 152 15.87 -7.73 4.68
N HIS A 153 14.55 -7.84 4.57
CA HIS A 153 13.75 -9.01 4.95
C HIS A 153 13.37 -9.92 3.77
N ARG A 154 13.99 -9.75 2.59
CA ARG A 154 13.58 -10.46 1.36
C ARG A 154 13.53 -11.98 1.48
N ALA A 155 14.44 -12.58 2.25
CA ALA A 155 14.46 -14.03 2.48
C ALA A 155 13.29 -14.48 3.37
N ASP A 156 13.00 -13.71 4.41
CA ASP A 156 11.87 -13.98 5.30
C ASP A 156 10.54 -13.74 4.59
N ILE A 157 10.48 -12.77 3.68
CA ILE A 157 9.33 -12.54 2.79
C ILE A 157 9.11 -13.74 1.87
N ASP A 158 10.16 -14.24 1.21
CA ASP A 158 10.04 -15.43 0.36
C ASP A 158 9.54 -16.65 1.17
N ASN A 159 10.04 -16.85 2.40
CA ASN A 159 9.55 -17.90 3.30
C ASN A 159 8.09 -17.70 3.74
N TRP A 160 7.73 -16.45 4.07
CA TRP A 160 6.37 -16.08 4.45
C TRP A 160 5.38 -16.32 3.30
N LEU A 161 5.79 -16.05 2.06
CA LEU A 161 5.01 -16.39 0.87
C LEU A 161 4.89 -17.91 0.67
N ALA A 162 5.98 -18.66 0.87
CA ALA A 162 5.98 -20.12 0.73
C ALA A 162 5.09 -20.84 1.76
N THR A 163 4.93 -20.27 2.95
CA THR A 163 4.07 -20.81 4.03
C THR A 163 2.60 -20.41 3.89
N SER A 164 2.25 -19.70 2.82
CA SER A 164 0.89 -19.23 2.58
C SER A 164 0.06 -20.24 1.80
N GLU A 165 -0.49 -21.25 2.48
CA GLU A 165 -1.65 -21.99 1.95
C GLU A 165 -2.96 -21.22 2.21
N PRO A 166 -3.98 -21.33 1.34
CA PRO A 166 -5.17 -20.49 1.38
C PRO A 166 -6.28 -21.15 2.21
N GLU A 167 -6.36 -20.91 3.52
CA GLU A 167 -7.62 -20.98 4.27
C GLU A 167 -7.44 -20.46 5.70
N ILE A 168 -8.00 -19.28 6.00
CA ILE A 168 -8.39 -18.98 7.38
C ILE A 168 -9.86 -19.39 7.47
N ASP A 169 -10.06 -20.52 8.15
CA ASP A 169 -11.36 -21.08 8.51
C ASP A 169 -12.27 -19.98 9.12
N PRO A 170 -13.47 -19.72 8.56
CA PRO A 170 -14.42 -18.77 9.13
C PRO A 170 -14.96 -19.18 10.51
N ALA A 171 -14.51 -20.30 11.09
CA ALA A 171 -14.93 -20.78 12.41
C ALA A 171 -14.43 -19.96 13.62
N VAL A 172 -13.62 -18.91 13.46
CA VAL A 172 -13.22 -18.02 14.57
C VAL A 172 -13.94 -16.66 14.47
N ALA A 173 -15.27 -16.71 14.45
CA ALA A 173 -16.13 -15.59 14.79
C ALA A 173 -17.34 -16.14 15.57
N VAL A 174 -17.12 -16.37 16.87
CA VAL A 174 -18.18 -16.49 17.89
C VAL A 174 -18.01 -15.35 18.87
#